data_AF-A0AAV2YQ29-F1
#
_entry.id   AF-A0AAV2YQ29-F1
#
_cell.length_a   1.000
_cell.length_b   1.000
_cell.length_c   1.000
_cell.angle_alpha   90.00
_cell.angle_beta   90.00
_cell.angle_gamma   90.00
#
_symmetry.space_group_name_H-M   'P 1'
#
loop_
_entity.id
_entity.type
_entity.pdbx_description
1 polymer ?
#
loop_
_entity_poly.entity_id
_entity_poly.type
_entity_poly.pdbx_seq_one_letter_code
_entity_poly.pdbx_strand_id
1 'polypeptide(L)'
;MEAELADSRVHFSEAAEPWSNTRHAAVLQSLDAVEKKLVAALRTAATAMNHVAPRISSEEASTMAFNKASTEFLQLVKEVHTELASHIHLVSDYRVYGRSTYGAEKDLELSREKVKILLQQLQEISRFMDEHDHTQEEH
;
A
#
# COMPACT_ATOMS: atom_id res chain seq x y z
N MET A 1 -36.57 15.82 7.68
CA MET A 1 -35.60 15.53 6.62
C MET A 1 -34.24 15.39 7.28
N GLU A 2 -34.10 14.42 8.19
CA GLU A 2 -32.87 14.11 8.93
C GLU A 2 -33.02 12.69 9.45
N ALA A 3 -32.33 11.73 8.83
CA ALA A 3 -32.00 10.41 9.39
C ALA A 3 -31.41 9.56 8.24
N GLU A 4 -30.10 9.68 7.99
CA GLU A 4 -29.27 8.62 7.39
C GLU A 4 -27.79 9.05 7.41
N LEU A 5 -27.31 9.43 8.60
CA LEU A 5 -25.88 9.30 8.94
C LEU A 5 -25.76 8.05 9.81
N ALA A 6 -26.18 6.91 9.25
CA ALA A 6 -25.98 5.62 9.87
C ALA A 6 -24.48 5.29 9.79
N ASP A 7 -23.82 5.53 10.92
CA ASP A 7 -22.60 4.91 11.43
C ASP A 7 -21.77 4.16 10.37
N SER A 8 -20.77 4.84 9.82
CA SER A 8 -19.76 4.27 8.93
C SER A 8 -18.75 3.39 9.70
N ARG A 9 -19.22 2.66 10.72
CA ARG A 9 -18.42 1.66 11.43
C ARG A 9 -18.28 0.45 10.53
N VAL A 10 -17.03 0.06 10.34
CA VAL A 10 -16.64 -1.13 9.59
C VAL A 10 -17.23 -2.34 10.32
N HIS A 11 -18.35 -2.86 9.83
CA HIS A 11 -18.91 -4.12 10.30
C HIS A 11 -18.03 -5.25 9.76
N PHE A 12 -17.15 -5.76 10.61
CA PHE A 12 -16.54 -7.07 10.40
C PHE A 12 -17.68 -8.08 10.39
N SER A 13 -17.82 -8.82 9.29
CA SER A 13 -18.79 -9.91 9.21
C SER A 13 -18.59 -10.82 10.42
N GLU A 14 -19.60 -10.84 11.28
CA GLU A 14 -19.66 -11.60 12.52
C GLU A 14 -19.87 -13.09 12.15
N ALA A 15 -18.85 -13.70 11.54
CA ALA A 15 -18.80 -15.13 11.36
C ALA A 15 -18.50 -15.74 12.74
N ALA A 16 -19.56 -16.25 13.38
CA ALA A 16 -19.59 -16.79 14.73
C ALA A 16 -18.69 -18.03 14.92
N GLU A 17 -17.37 -17.85 14.89
CA GLU A 17 -16.40 -18.83 15.37
C GLU A 17 -15.65 -18.27 16.59
N PRO A 18 -15.67 -18.92 17.77
CA PRO A 18 -14.99 -18.45 18.98
C PRO A 18 -13.49 -18.20 18.81
N TRP A 19 -12.87 -18.84 17.81
CA TRP A 19 -11.45 -18.77 17.49
C TRP A 19 -11.10 -17.59 16.57
N SER A 20 -12.09 -17.03 15.85
CA SER A 20 -11.92 -15.83 15.03
C SER A 20 -11.63 -14.62 15.91
N ASN A 21 -12.38 -14.45 17.01
CA ASN A 21 -12.23 -13.34 17.96
C ASN A 21 -10.81 -13.26 18.55
N THR A 22 -10.21 -14.40 18.89
CA THR A 22 -8.84 -14.45 19.44
C THR A 22 -7.78 -14.06 18.40
N ARG A 23 -7.95 -14.50 17.14
CA ARG A 23 -7.05 -14.13 16.05
C ARG A 23 -7.16 -12.65 15.71
N HIS A 24 -8.37 -12.10 15.66
CA HIS A 24 -8.60 -10.67 15.44
C HIS A 24 -8.00 -9.82 16.56
N ALA A 25 -8.16 -10.23 17.83
CA ALA A 25 -7.54 -9.54 18.95
C ALA A 25 -6.00 -9.54 18.88
N ALA A 26 -5.39 -10.67 18.51
CA ALA A 26 -3.93 -10.76 18.35
C ALA A 26 -3.40 -9.87 17.22
N VAL A 27 -4.12 -9.79 16.09
CA VAL A 27 -3.78 -8.88 14.98
C VAL A 27 -3.87 -7.42 15.44
N LEU A 28 -4.97 -7.04 16.08
CA LEU A 28 -5.15 -5.66 16.57
C LEU A 28 -4.08 -5.28 17.60
N GLN A 29 -3.68 -6.23 18.45
CA GLN A 29 -2.58 -6.02 19.39
C GLN A 29 -1.23 -5.88 18.67
N SER A 30 -0.96 -6.64 17.62
CA SER A 30 0.25 -6.46 16.81
C SER A 30 0.25 -5.09 16.13
N LEU A 31 -0.87 -4.66 15.54
CA LEU A 31 -1.00 -3.34 14.92
C LEU A 31 -0.84 -2.19 15.92
N ASP A 32 -1.36 -2.31 17.15
CA ASP A 32 -1.11 -1.34 18.24
C ASP A 32 0.38 -1.29 18.61
N ALA A 33 1.07 -2.44 18.63
CA ALA A 33 2.51 -2.47 18.84
C ALA A 33 3.27 -1.78 17.69
N VAL A 34 2.83 -1.93 16.43
CA VAL A 34 3.38 -1.21 15.28
C VAL A 34 3.19 0.30 15.44
N GLU A 35 2.02 0.76 15.86
CA GLU A 35 1.75 2.19 16.07
C GLU A 35 2.71 2.78 17.12
N LYS A 36 2.93 2.07 18.23
CA LYS A 36 3.91 2.47 19.25
C LYS A 36 5.34 2.53 18.70
N LYS A 37 5.73 1.57 17.85
CA LYS A 37 7.04 1.59 17.17
C LYS A 37 7.17 2.74 16.19
N LEU A 38 6.10 3.12 15.50
CA LEU A 38 6.08 4.27 14.60
C LEU A 38 6.33 5.58 15.37
N VAL A 39 5.67 5.75 16.52
CA VAL A 39 5.91 6.89 17.42
C VAL A 39 7.35 6.91 17.92
N ALA A 40 7.90 5.74 18.28
CA ALA A 40 9.30 5.63 18.67
C ALA A 40 10.24 6.04 17.53
N ALA A 41 10.00 5.57 16.30
CA ALA A 41 10.80 5.92 15.13
C ALA A 41 10.83 7.43 14.89
N LEU A 42 9.68 8.11 14.98
CA LEU A 42 9.60 9.57 14.85
C LEU A 42 10.41 10.31 15.93
N ARG A 43 10.33 9.84 17.19
CA ARG A 43 11.13 10.42 18.29
C ARG A 43 12.62 10.20 18.10
N THR A 44 13.02 9.02 17.63
CA THR A 44 14.43 8.69 17.33
C THR A 44 14.96 9.51 16.16
N ALA A 45 14.15 9.72 15.11
CA ALA A 45 14.49 10.62 14.01
C ALA A 45 14.68 12.08 14.49
N ALA A 46 13.77 12.58 15.33
CA ALA A 46 13.92 13.91 15.92
C ALA A 46 15.20 14.02 16.77
N THR A 47 15.56 12.96 17.48
CA THR A 47 16.82 12.88 18.25
C THR A 47 18.04 12.92 17.33
N ALA A 48 18.03 12.17 16.23
CA ALA A 48 19.09 12.24 15.22
C ALA A 48 19.24 13.65 14.65
N MET A 49 18.13 14.31 14.30
CA MET A 49 18.15 15.69 13.80
C MET A 49 18.75 16.69 14.81
N ASN A 50 18.53 16.50 16.11
CA ASN A 50 19.14 17.34 17.15
C ASN A 50 20.67 17.22 17.22
N HIS A 51 21.25 16.13 16.76
CA HIS A 51 22.71 15.93 16.68
C HIS A 51 23.34 16.56 15.43
N VAL A 52 22.55 16.87 14.41
CA VAL A 52 22.98 17.60 13.20
C VAL A 52 22.92 19.12 13.40
N ALA A 53 22.13 19.59 14.36
CA ALA A 53 22.06 21.00 14.68
C ALA A 53 23.44 21.53 15.13
N PRO A 54 23.84 22.75 14.69
CA PRO A 54 25.14 23.33 15.04
C PRO A 54 25.22 23.54 16.56
N ARG A 55 25.82 22.58 17.27
CA ARG A 55 26.04 22.62 18.72
C ARG A 55 27.54 22.64 19.00
N ILE A 56 27.91 23.30 20.11
CA ILE A 56 29.27 23.54 20.61
C ILE A 56 29.92 22.25 21.19
N SER A 57 29.51 21.08 20.67
CA SER A 57 30.00 19.76 21.08
C SER A 57 31.16 19.33 20.18
N SER A 58 32.05 18.48 20.69
CA SER A 58 33.08 17.83 19.86
C SER A 58 32.42 17.15 18.64
N GLU A 59 32.95 17.41 17.45
CA GLU A 59 32.42 16.97 16.17
C GLU A 59 32.30 15.43 16.09
N GLU A 60 33.26 14.71 16.69
CA GLU A 60 33.28 13.24 16.76
C GLU A 60 32.15 12.67 17.63
N ALA A 61 31.92 13.25 18.81
CA ALA A 61 30.86 12.78 19.71
C ALA A 61 29.47 13.02 19.12
N SER A 62 29.29 14.15 18.43
CA SER A 62 28.03 14.52 17.76
C SER A 62 27.76 13.59 16.57
N THR A 63 28.80 13.27 15.78
CA THR A 63 28.71 12.34 14.65
C THR A 63 28.39 10.92 15.10
N MET A 64 29.03 10.43 16.17
CA MET A 64 28.76 9.10 16.72
C MET A 64 27.33 8.98 17.26
N ALA A 65 26.83 10.01 17.97
CA ALA A 65 25.46 10.04 18.47
C ALA A 65 24.43 10.10 17.32
N PHE A 66 24.70 10.88 16.28
CA PHE A 66 23.88 10.92 15.07
C PHE A 66 23.80 9.56 14.37
N ASN A 67 24.94 8.90 14.15
CA ASN A 67 24.99 7.59 13.49
C ASN A 67 24.25 6.52 14.29
N LYS A 68 24.38 6.54 15.62
CA LYS A 68 23.64 5.63 16.51
C LYS A 68 22.14 5.85 16.39
N ALA A 69 21.67 7.09 16.55
CA ALA A 69 20.25 7.42 16.46
C ALA A 69 19.67 7.11 15.06
N SER A 70 20.44 7.36 13.99
CA SER A 70 20.04 7.04 12.62
C SER A 70 19.93 5.54 12.38
N THR A 71 20.86 4.75 12.92
CA THR A 71 20.81 3.28 12.83
C THR A 71 19.59 2.73 13.56
N GLU A 72 19.31 3.24 14.76
CA GLU A 72 18.13 2.86 15.55
C GLU A 72 16.83 3.23 14.85
N PHE A 73 16.77 4.43 14.23
CA PHE A 73 15.63 4.84 13.41
C PHE A 73 15.38 3.89 12.24
N LEU A 74 16.42 3.58 11.46
CA LEU A 74 16.29 2.68 10.31
C LEU A 74 15.88 1.26 10.73
N GLN A 75 16.37 0.79 11.89
CA GLN A 75 15.97 -0.49 12.45
C GLN A 75 14.48 -0.50 12.83
N LEU A 76 13.98 0.55 13.49
CA LEU A 76 12.56 0.69 13.80
C LEU A 76 11.69 0.73 12.54
N VAL A 77 12.12 1.45 11.50
CA VAL A 77 11.43 1.49 10.19
C VAL A 77 11.36 0.10 9.57
N LYS A 78 12.45 -0.66 9.58
CA LYS A 78 12.50 -2.03 9.07
C LYS A 78 11.53 -2.94 9.81
N GLU A 79 11.48 -2.85 11.14
CA GLU A 79 10.57 -3.65 11.97
C GLU A 79 9.11 -3.32 11.69
N VAL A 80 8.76 -2.02 11.63
CA VAL A 80 7.42 -1.56 11.27
C VAL A 80 7.02 -2.09 9.90
N HIS A 81 7.88 -1.96 8.90
CA HIS A 81 7.60 -2.43 7.55
C HIS A 81 7.40 -3.95 7.49
N THR A 82 8.24 -4.72 8.20
CA THR A 82 8.14 -6.19 8.24
C THR A 82 6.82 -6.63 8.87
N GLU A 83 6.41 -5.99 9.97
CA GLU A 83 5.17 -6.32 10.67
C GLU A 83 3.92 -5.88 9.89
N LEU A 84 3.95 -4.72 9.22
CA LEU A 84 2.82 -4.32 8.37
C LEU A 84 2.70 -5.23 7.14
N ALA A 85 3.83 -5.63 6.54
CA ALA A 85 3.83 -6.57 5.43
C ALA A 85 3.26 -7.94 5.81
N SER A 86 3.51 -8.42 7.04
CA SER A 86 2.91 -9.68 7.50
C SER A 86 1.39 -9.60 7.63
N HIS A 87 0.83 -8.41 7.87
CA HIS A 87 -0.62 -8.17 8.02
C HIS A 87 -1.31 -7.58 6.78
N ILE A 88 -0.57 -7.23 5.71
CA ILE A 88 -1.12 -6.57 4.51
C ILE A 88 -2.27 -7.37 3.87
N HIS A 89 -2.20 -8.71 3.95
CA HIS A 89 -3.20 -9.61 3.41
C HIS A 89 -4.57 -9.48 4.09
N LEU A 90 -4.60 -9.00 5.34
CA LEU A 90 -5.84 -8.74 6.08
C LEU A 90 -6.57 -7.50 5.56
N VAL A 91 -5.86 -6.60 4.87
CA VAL A 91 -6.44 -5.44 4.20
C VAL A 91 -6.93 -5.79 2.79
N SER A 92 -6.48 -6.90 2.20
CA SER A 92 -7.00 -7.40 0.92
C SER A 92 -8.48 -7.73 0.96
N ASP A 93 -8.99 -8.14 2.14
CA ASP A 93 -10.41 -8.41 2.37
C ASP A 93 -11.20 -7.15 2.80
N TYR A 94 -10.52 -6.02 3.01
CA TYR A 94 -11.21 -4.74 3.25
C TYR A 94 -11.78 -4.23 1.94
N ARG A 95 -13.12 -4.15 1.91
CA ARG A 95 -13.86 -3.38 0.90
C ARG A 95 -13.19 -2.04 0.66
N VAL A 96 -13.04 -1.69 -0.62
CA VAL A 96 -12.57 -0.39 -1.10
C VAL A 96 -13.25 0.72 -0.29
N TYR A 97 -12.44 1.58 0.34
CA TYR A 97 -12.94 2.75 1.06
C TYR A 97 -13.86 3.54 0.13
N GLY A 98 -15.14 3.73 0.50
CA GLY A 98 -16.16 4.25 -0.42
C GLY A 98 -15.93 5.67 -0.94
N ARG A 99 -14.93 6.40 -0.42
CA ARG A 99 -14.50 7.72 -0.93
C ARG A 99 -13.18 7.67 -1.71
N SER A 100 -12.58 6.48 -1.89
CA SER A 100 -11.36 6.28 -2.66
C SER A 100 -11.68 6.18 -4.14
N THR A 101 -11.02 6.98 -4.97
CA THR A 101 -11.11 6.89 -6.45
C THR A 101 -10.19 5.82 -7.02
N TYR A 102 -9.30 5.23 -6.21
CA TYR A 102 -8.25 4.31 -6.66
C TYR A 102 -8.79 3.11 -7.44
N GLY A 103 -9.89 2.49 -6.97
CA GLY A 103 -10.51 1.36 -7.66
C GLY A 103 -11.02 1.75 -9.05
N ALA A 104 -11.75 2.87 -9.12
CA ALA A 104 -12.29 3.38 -10.39
C ALA A 104 -11.17 3.80 -11.36
N GLU A 105 -10.08 4.37 -10.87
CA GLU A 105 -8.92 4.73 -11.68
C GLU A 105 -8.22 3.48 -12.24
N LYS A 106 -8.08 2.42 -11.44
CA LYS A 106 -7.49 1.16 -11.88
C LYS A 106 -8.37 0.39 -12.86
N ASP A 107 -9.68 0.39 -12.67
CA ASP A 107 -10.62 -0.20 -13.63
C ASP A 107 -10.60 0.53 -14.97
N LEU A 108 -10.47 1.85 -14.96
CA LEU A 108 -10.30 2.65 -16.17
C LEU A 108 -8.98 2.34 -16.88
N GLU A 109 -7.88 2.21 -16.13
CA GLU A 109 -6.56 1.83 -16.66
C GLU A 109 -6.61 0.45 -17.32
N LEU A 110 -7.18 -0.54 -16.63
CA LEU A 110 -7.40 -1.89 -17.17
C LEU A 110 -8.27 -1.89 -18.44
N SER A 111 -9.32 -1.07 -18.46
CA SER A 111 -10.22 -0.95 -19.61
C SER A 111 -9.50 -0.37 -20.82
N ARG A 112 -8.65 0.65 -20.63
CA ARG A 112 -7.82 1.20 -21.70
C ARG A 112 -6.84 0.16 -22.26
N GLU A 113 -6.24 -0.65 -21.41
CA GLU A 113 -5.32 -1.68 -21.85
C GLU A 113 -6.03 -2.77 -22.67
N LYS A 114 -7.22 -3.20 -22.23
CA LYS A 114 -8.06 -4.11 -23.02
C LYS A 114 -8.41 -3.55 -24.40
N VAL A 115 -8.74 -2.26 -24.48
CA VAL A 115 -9.03 -1.60 -25.76
C VAL A 115 -7.81 -1.60 -26.68
N LYS A 116 -6.60 -1.37 -26.16
CA LYS A 116 -5.38 -1.48 -26.98
C LYS A 116 -5.18 -2.88 -27.55
N ILE A 117 -5.39 -3.91 -26.73
CA ILE A 117 -5.29 -5.31 -27.16
C ILE A 117 -6.28 -5.59 -28.28
N LEU A 118 -7.55 -5.18 -28.11
CA LEU A 118 -8.58 -5.34 -29.14
C LEU A 118 -8.23 -4.61 -30.44
N LEU A 119 -7.68 -3.39 -30.34
CA LEU A 119 -7.23 -2.63 -31.50
C LEU A 119 -6.12 -3.35 -32.25
N GLN A 120 -5.13 -3.89 -31.53
CA GLN A 120 -4.06 -4.66 -32.14
C GLN A 120 -4.59 -5.90 -32.85
N GLN A 121 -5.51 -6.65 -32.22
CA GLN A 121 -6.15 -7.80 -32.83
C GLN A 121 -6.93 -7.43 -34.11
N LEU A 122 -7.66 -6.32 -34.09
CA LEU A 122 -8.38 -5.83 -35.28
C LEU A 122 -7.43 -5.43 -36.41
N GLN A 123 -6.29 -4.81 -36.09
CA GLN A 123 -5.27 -4.47 -37.09
C GLN A 123 -4.64 -5.72 -37.70
N GLU A 124 -4.39 -6.76 -36.91
CA GLU A 124 -3.89 -8.04 -37.39
C GLU A 124 -4.90 -8.73 -38.32
N ILE A 125 -6.19 -8.69 -37.99
CA ILE A 125 -7.26 -9.24 -38.85
C ILE A 125 -7.38 -8.44 -40.15
N SER A 126 -7.35 -7.11 -40.09
CA SER A 126 -7.40 -6.26 -41.28
C SER A 126 -6.24 -6.59 -42.22
N ARG A 127 -5.02 -6.68 -41.68
CA ARG A 127 -3.84 -7.04 -42.48
C ARG A 127 -4.00 -8.43 -43.11
N PHE A 128 -4.50 -9.41 -42.36
CA PHE A 128 -4.76 -10.74 -42.87
C PHE A 128 -5.77 -10.72 -44.04
N MET A 129 -6.83 -9.93 -43.93
CA MET A 129 -7.82 -9.77 -45.01
C MET A 129 -7.19 -9.11 -46.24
N ASP A 130 -6.44 -8.02 -46.07
CA ASP A 130 -5.78 -7.31 -47.17
C ASP A 130 -4.78 -8.23 -47.91
N GLU A 131 -4.01 -9.03 -47.16
CA GLU A 131 -3.08 -10.02 -47.74
C GLU A 131 -3.80 -11.13 -48.54
N HIS A 132 -5.02 -11.50 -48.15
CA HIS A 132 -5.79 -12.57 -48.77
C HIS A 132 -6.73 -12.13 -49.90
N ASP A 133 -7.22 -10.89 -49.89
CA ASP A 133 -7.98 -10.31 -51.00
C ASP A 133 -7.08 -10.10 -52.23
N HIS A 134 -5.82 -9.72 -52.03
CA HIS A 134 -4.83 -9.60 -53.13
C HIS A 134 -4.43 -10.94 -53.75
N THR A 135 -4.59 -12.08 -53.04
CA THR A 135 -4.29 -13.40 -53.60
C THR A 135 -5.45 -13.97 -54.44
N GLN A 136 -6.66 -13.40 -54.35
CA GLN A 136 -7.79 -13.82 -55.19
C GLN A 136 -7.86 -13.07 -56.53
N GLU A 137 -7.23 -11.90 -56.68
CA GLU A 137 -7.21 -11.14 -57.94
C GLU A 137 -6.12 -11.60 -58.94
N GLU A 138 -5.14 -12.41 -58.51
CA GLU A 138 -4.05 -12.93 -59.37
C GLU A 138 -4.34 -14.32 -60.01
N HIS A 139 -5.55 -14.86 -59.86
CA HIS A 139 -5.99 -16.13 -60.47
C HIS A 139 -7.23 -15.96 -61.36
#